data_AF-A0A1B6HT67-F1
#
_entry.id   AF-A0A1B6HT67-F1
#
_cell.length_a   1.000
_cell.length_b   1.000
_cell.length_c   1.000
_cell.angle_alpha   90.00
_cell.angle_beta   90.00
_cell.angle_gamma   90.00
#
_symmetry.space_group_name_H-M   'P 1'
#
loop_
_entity.id
_entity.type
_entity.pdbx_description
1 polymer ?
#
loop_
_entity_poly.entity_id
_entity_poly.type
_entity_poly.pdbx_seq_one_letter_code
_entity_poly.pdbx_strand_id
1 'polypeptide(L)'
;HDCHLVATCSNTFGSFHCVCPEGYRDPWAGNNHHSGRECHTCPQDFCNHRGECRYQNDQPVCKCAGSYYGAQCEIDGEVLGVAIGASVAAVIIIVSTLVCLCMWSRRWSREQ
;
A
#
# COMPACT_ATOMS: atom_id res chain seq x y z
N HIS A 1 -36.59 -3.18 9.93
CA HIS A 1 -35.12 -3.28 9.84
C HIS A 1 -34.79 -2.95 8.40
N ASP A 2 -34.75 -1.66 8.08
CA ASP A 2 -34.73 -1.16 6.71
C ASP A 2 -33.32 -0.89 6.18
N CYS A 3 -32.39 -0.63 7.09
CA CYS A 3 -30.98 -0.44 6.80
C CYS A 3 -30.25 -1.78 6.70
N HIS A 4 -29.11 -1.77 6.02
CA HIS A 4 -28.18 -2.88 6.03
C HIS A 4 -27.75 -3.23 7.46
N LEU A 5 -27.37 -4.49 7.72
CA LEU A 5 -26.98 -4.97 9.06
C LEU A 5 -25.86 -4.13 9.70
N VAL A 6 -24.92 -3.65 8.89
CA VAL A 6 -23.79 -2.82 9.35
C VAL A 6 -24.01 -1.31 9.16
N ALA A 7 -25.12 -0.90 8.54
CA ALA A 7 -25.40 0.52 8.33
C ALA A 7 -25.94 1.18 9.60
N THR A 8 -25.67 2.48 9.74
CA THR A 8 -26.22 3.30 10.81
C THR A 8 -27.50 3.98 10.32
N CYS A 9 -28.57 3.89 11.12
CA CYS A 9 -29.82 4.58 10.86
C CYS A 9 -29.81 5.95 11.55
N SER A 10 -30.09 7.01 10.80
CA SER A 10 -30.21 8.37 11.32
C SER A 10 -31.60 8.93 11.03
N ASN A 11 -32.32 9.31 12.10
CA ASN A 11 -33.67 9.86 11.98
C ASN A 11 -33.60 11.32 11.52
N THR A 12 -34.50 11.68 10.60
CA THR A 12 -34.71 13.04 10.12
C THR A 12 -36.15 13.46 10.40
N PHE A 13 -36.47 14.76 10.27
CA PHE A 13 -37.83 15.21 10.55
C PHE A 13 -38.83 14.57 9.58
N GLY A 14 -39.67 13.67 10.09
CA GLY A 14 -40.65 12.93 9.31
C GLY A 14 -40.10 11.77 8.46
N SER A 15 -38.81 11.40 8.61
CA SER A 15 -38.21 10.29 7.85
C SER A 15 -36.98 9.71 8.57
N PHE A 16 -36.26 8.80 7.91
CA PHE A 16 -34.96 8.30 8.30
C PHE A 16 -34.09 8.07 7.06
N HIS A 17 -32.78 8.05 7.23
CA HIS A 17 -31.84 7.63 6.20
C HIS A 17 -30.82 6.66 6.78
N CYS A 18 -30.37 5.72 5.96
CA CYS A 18 -29.34 4.76 6.32
C CYS A 18 -28.01 5.20 5.71
N VAL A 19 -26.93 5.02 6.45
CA VAL A 19 -25.57 5.38 6.02
C VAL A 19 -24.64 4.21 6.26
N CYS A 20 -23.93 3.76 5.22
CA CYS A 20 -22.89 2.76 5.37
C CYS A 20 -21.69 3.36 6.14
N PRO A 21 -21.06 2.58 7.05
CA PRO A 21 -19.90 3.05 7.79
C PRO A 21 -18.70 3.28 6.87
N GLU A 22 -17.71 4.03 7.37
CA GLU A 22 -16.48 4.30 6.62
C GLU A 22 -15.78 3.01 6.20
N GLY A 23 -15.22 3.02 4.99
CA GLY A 23 -14.56 1.85 4.39
C GLY A 23 -15.49 0.90 3.65
N TYR A 24 -16.80 1.11 3.70
CA TYR A 24 -17.79 0.38 2.91
C TYR A 24 -18.20 1.17 1.68
N ARG A 25 -18.64 0.44 0.66
CA ARG A 25 -19.20 1.01 -0.56
C ARG A 25 -20.72 0.94 -0.53
N ASP A 26 -21.36 2.05 -0.87
CA ASP A 26 -22.81 2.14 -1.06
C ASP A 26 -23.11 2.44 -2.54
N PRO A 27 -23.58 1.44 -3.32
CA PRO A 27 -23.94 1.62 -4.72
C PRO A 27 -25.05 2.65 -4.96
N TRP A 28 -25.84 2.96 -3.94
CA TRP A 28 -26.97 3.89 -4.01
C TRP A 28 -26.74 5.15 -3.18
N ALA A 29 -25.48 5.53 -2.90
CA ALA A 29 -25.17 6.75 -2.15
C ALA A 29 -25.84 8.02 -2.73
N GLY A 30 -26.13 8.06 -4.04
CA GLY A 30 -26.85 9.15 -4.70
C GLY A 30 -28.37 9.09 -4.62
N ASN A 31 -28.96 8.03 -4.06
CA ASN A 31 -30.40 7.84 -3.95
C ASN A 31 -30.82 7.63 -2.49
N ASN A 32 -31.33 8.70 -1.88
CA ASN A 32 -31.75 8.73 -0.46
C ASN A 32 -32.77 7.65 -0.07
N HIS A 33 -33.52 7.07 -1.01
CA HIS A 33 -34.47 6.00 -0.69
C HIS A 33 -33.80 4.64 -0.49
N HIS A 34 -32.67 4.41 -1.16
CA HIS A 34 -31.95 3.13 -1.18
C HIS A 34 -30.56 3.19 -0.52
N SER A 35 -30.05 4.40 -0.25
CA SER A 35 -28.76 4.60 0.43
C SER A 35 -28.71 3.86 1.77
N GLY A 36 -27.59 3.23 2.06
CA GLY A 36 -27.32 2.49 3.29
C GLY A 36 -28.15 1.22 3.49
N ARG A 37 -28.89 0.76 2.47
CA ARG A 37 -29.62 -0.52 2.51
C ARG A 37 -28.77 -1.72 2.12
N GLU A 38 -27.70 -1.49 1.36
CA GLU A 38 -26.69 -2.50 1.04
C GLU A 38 -25.30 -1.87 1.08
N CYS A 39 -24.42 -2.49 1.87
CA CYS A 39 -23.06 -2.02 2.10
C CYS A 39 -22.08 -3.12 1.71
N HIS A 40 -21.27 -2.87 0.69
CA HIS A 40 -20.26 -3.83 0.25
C HIS A 40 -18.92 -3.58 0.96
N THR A 41 -18.30 -4.66 1.39
CA THR A 41 -16.91 -4.68 1.85
C THR A 41 -15.95 -4.72 0.67
N CYS A 42 -14.72 -4.24 0.89
CA CYS A 42 -13.66 -4.45 -0.08
C CYS A 42 -13.10 -5.88 0.02
N PRO A 43 -12.87 -6.58 -1.10
CA PRO A 43 -12.18 -7.87 -1.10
C PRO A 43 -10.71 -7.70 -0.68
N GLN A 44 -10.26 -8.52 0.28
CA GLN A 44 -8.88 -8.46 0.80
C GLN A 44 -7.82 -8.82 -0.24
N ASP A 45 -8.21 -9.62 -1.26
CA ASP A 45 -7.37 -9.93 -2.42
C ASP A 45 -6.86 -8.69 -3.15
N PHE A 46 -7.62 -7.59 -3.13
CA PHE A 46 -7.20 -6.34 -3.79
C PHE A 46 -5.90 -5.77 -3.21
N CYS A 47 -5.64 -6.01 -1.92
CA CYS A 47 -4.41 -5.61 -1.24
C CYS A 47 -3.42 -6.77 -1.08
N ASN A 48 -3.50 -7.78 -1.95
CA ASN A 48 -2.67 -8.99 -1.94
C ASN A 48 -2.66 -9.73 -0.57
N HIS A 49 -3.72 -9.58 0.24
CA HIS A 49 -3.76 -10.03 1.64
C HIS A 49 -2.62 -9.51 2.53
N ARG A 50 -1.95 -8.43 2.12
CA ARG A 50 -0.80 -7.81 2.80
C ARG A 50 -1.16 -6.46 3.43
N GLY A 51 -2.44 -6.18 3.58
CA GLY A 51 -2.94 -4.94 4.15
C GLY A 51 -4.44 -4.99 4.39
N GLU A 52 -4.97 -3.91 4.93
CA GLU A 52 -6.41 -3.72 5.11
C GLU A 52 -6.97 -2.98 3.90
N CYS A 53 -7.93 -3.58 3.20
CA CYS A 53 -8.67 -2.87 2.15
C CYS A 53 -9.87 -2.10 2.72
N ARG A 54 -10.05 -0.86 2.27
CA ARG A 54 -11.23 -0.03 2.56
C ARG A 54 -11.63 0.82 1.36
N TYR A 55 -12.92 1.08 1.19
CA TYR A 55 -13.37 2.07 0.21
C TYR A 55 -13.19 3.49 0.72
N GLN A 56 -12.61 4.36 -0.10
CA GLN A 56 -12.56 5.82 0.08
C GLN A 56 -13.10 6.47 -1.19
N ASN A 57 -14.16 7.28 -1.07
CA ASN A 57 -14.83 7.91 -2.23
C ASN A 57 -15.18 6.92 -3.35
N ASP A 58 -15.80 5.79 -2.99
CA ASP A 58 -16.16 4.70 -3.91
C ASP A 58 -14.98 3.94 -4.54
N GLN A 59 -13.73 4.27 -4.20
CA GLN A 59 -12.53 3.58 -4.70
C GLN A 59 -11.86 2.72 -3.63
N PRO A 60 -11.39 1.50 -3.96
CA PRO A 60 -10.67 0.66 -3.01
C PRO A 60 -9.27 1.23 -2.75
N VAL A 61 -8.92 1.39 -1.49
CA VAL A 61 -7.62 1.88 -1.03
C VAL A 61 -7.05 0.91 -0.01
N CYS A 62 -5.78 0.56 -0.19
CA CYS A 62 -5.05 -0.33 0.69
C CYS A 62 -4.28 0.44 1.77
N LYS A 63 -4.40 -0.03 3.01
CA LYS A 63 -3.46 0.30 4.08
C LYS A 63 -2.54 -0.89 4.30
N CYS A 64 -1.32 -0.80 3.77
CA CYS A 64 -0.36 -1.90 3.81
C CYS A 64 0.11 -2.20 5.23
N ALA A 65 0.26 -3.49 5.54
CA ALA A 65 0.81 -3.96 6.80
C ALA A 65 2.34 -3.92 6.77
N GLY A 66 2.97 -3.59 7.90
CA GLY A 66 4.42 -3.63 8.04
C GLY A 66 5.16 -2.79 6.98
N SER A 67 6.12 -3.42 6.29
CA SER A 67 7.00 -2.78 5.29
C SER A 67 6.54 -3.01 3.84
N TYR A 68 5.26 -3.34 3.60
CA TYR A 68 4.74 -3.45 2.24
C TYR A 68 4.36 -2.08 1.66
N TYR A 69 4.60 -1.90 0.37
CA TYR A 69 4.33 -0.65 -0.36
C TYR A 69 3.61 -0.91 -1.69
N GLY A 70 3.11 0.16 -2.30
CA GLY A 70 2.40 0.13 -3.58
C GLY A 70 0.91 0.43 -3.41
N ALA A 71 0.19 0.45 -4.54
CA ALA A 71 -1.26 0.69 -4.52
C ALA A 71 -2.03 -0.52 -3.96
N GLN A 72 -1.47 -1.72 -4.11
CA GLN A 72 -2.05 -3.00 -3.71
C GLN A 72 -1.14 -3.76 -2.72
N CYS A 73 -0.15 -3.10 -2.12
CA CYS A 73 0.82 -3.71 -1.21
C CYS A 73 1.66 -4.82 -1.86
N GLU A 74 2.00 -4.63 -3.13
CA GLU A 74 2.74 -5.59 -3.96
C GLU A 74 4.27 -5.56 -3.74
N ILE A 75 4.81 -4.48 -3.18
CA ILE A 75 6.26 -4.30 -2.98
C ILE A 75 6.64 -4.70 -1.57
N ASP A 76 7.59 -5.63 -1.44
CA ASP A 76 8.19 -6.01 -0.16
C ASP A 76 9.41 -5.13 0.17
N GLY A 77 9.25 -4.23 1.14
CA GLY A 77 10.28 -3.30 1.57
C GLY A 77 11.53 -3.94 2.17
N GLU A 78 11.38 -5.09 2.81
CA GLU A 78 12.52 -5.80 3.43
C GLU A 78 13.45 -6.32 2.32
N VAL A 79 12.87 -6.97 1.32
CA VAL A 79 13.59 -7.49 0.16
C VAL A 79 14.27 -6.36 -0.60
N LEU A 80 13.57 -5.24 -0.82
CA LEU A 80 14.13 -4.08 -1.50
C LEU A 80 15.32 -3.48 -0.73
N GLY A 81 15.21 -3.38 0.60
CA GLY A 81 16.28 -2.89 1.46
C GLY A 81 17.55 -3.74 1.39
N VAL A 82 17.40 -5.07 1.44
CA VAL A 82 18.52 -6.01 1.29
C VAL A 82 19.17 -5.89 -0.09
N ALA A 83 18.38 -5.82 -1.15
CA ALA A 83 18.89 -5.71 -2.52
C ALA A 83 19.71 -4.42 -2.73
N ILE A 84 19.21 -3.28 -2.26
CA ILE A 84 19.91 -1.99 -2.36
C ILE A 84 21.19 -2.03 -1.52
N GLY A 85 21.12 -2.52 -0.28
CA GLY A 85 22.28 -2.61 0.61
C GLY A 85 23.40 -3.47 0.02
N ALA A 86 23.08 -4.65 -0.50
CA ALA A 86 24.04 -5.54 -1.14
C ALA A 86 24.67 -4.91 -2.40
N SER A 87 23.86 -4.23 -3.22
CA SER A 87 24.34 -3.55 -4.43
C SER A 87 25.33 -2.43 -4.10
N VAL A 88 25.02 -1.60 -3.10
CA VAL A 88 25.89 -0.51 -2.66
C VAL A 88 27.21 -1.06 -2.08
N ALA A 89 27.14 -2.09 -1.24
CA ALA A 89 28.34 -2.72 -0.68
C ALA A 89 29.25 -3.30 -1.78
N ALA A 90 28.67 -3.98 -2.76
CA ALA A 90 29.42 -4.52 -3.89
C ALA A 90 30.13 -3.43 -4.69
N VAL A 91 29.45 -2.32 -4.99
CA VAL A 91 30.05 -1.18 -5.71
C VAL A 91 31.21 -0.58 -4.91
N ILE A 92 31.06 -0.40 -3.59
CA ILE A 92 32.14 0.13 -2.73
C ILE A 92 33.38 -0.78 -2.76
N ILE A 93 33.18 -2.10 -2.69
CA ILE A 93 34.27 -3.08 -2.74
C ILE A 93 34.96 -3.03 -4.11
N ILE A 94 34.21 -2.97 -5.20
CA ILE A 94 34.76 -2.90 -6.57
C ILE A 94 35.58 -1.61 -6.74
N VAL A 95 35.06 -0.45 -6.32
CA VAL A 95 35.78 0.83 -6.42
C VAL A 95 37.07 0.79 -5.59
N SER A 96 36.99 0.28 -4.37
CA SER A 96 38.16 0.20 -3.48
C SER A 96 39.25 -0.72 -4.04
N THR A 97 38.87 -1.87 -4.60
CA THR A 97 39.83 -2.79 -5.24
C THR A 97 40.45 -2.18 -6.48
N LEU A 98 39.68 -1.48 -7.33
CA LEU A 98 40.20 -0.76 -8.49
C LEU A 98 41.20 0.33 -8.11
N VAL A 99 40.90 1.14 -7.08
CA VAL A 99 41.84 2.18 -6.58
C VAL A 99 43.15 1.54 -6.10
N CYS A 100 43.07 0.45 -5.33
CA CYS A 100 44.26 -0.29 -4.88
C CYS A 100 45.09 -0.82 -6.06
N LEU A 101 44.44 -1.40 -7.07
CA LEU A 101 45.11 -1.91 -8.27
C LEU A 101 45.75 -0.77 -9.08
N CYS A 102 45.09 0.37 -9.23
CA CYS A 102 45.66 1.55 -9.89
C CYS A 102 46.86 2.13 -9.13
N MET A 103 46.83 2.12 -7.80
CA MET A 103 47.95 2.54 -6.95
C MET A 103 49.14 1.59 -7.11
N TRP A 104 48.88 0.29 -7.14
CA TRP A 104 49.90 -0.74 -7.34
C TRP A 104 50.53 -0.65 -8.73
N SER A 105 49.73 -0.54 -9.79
CA SER A 105 50.25 -0.41 -11.15
C SER A 105 51.10 0.84 -11.34
N ARG A 106 50.66 1.98 -10.76
CA ARG A 106 51.44 3.23 -10.73
C ARG A 106 52.75 3.11 -9.97
N ARG A 107 52.78 2.33 -8.89
CA ARG A 107 54.01 2.09 -8.14
C ARG A 107 55.00 1.27 -8.97
N TRP A 108 54.53 0.16 -9.54
CA TRP A 108 55.38 -0.73 -10.32
C TRP A 108 55.96 -0.04 -11.57
N SER A 109 55.15 0.80 -12.24
CA SER A 109 55.64 1.61 -13.36
C SER A 109 56.72 2.64 -13.00
N ARG A 110 56.90 2.99 -11.72
CA ARG A 110 57.99 3.87 -11.26
C ARG A 110 59.26 3.09 -10.89
N GLU A 111 59.15 1.78 -10.72
CA GLU A 111 60.26 0.89 -10.34
C GLU A 111 60.97 0.29 -11.59
N GLN A 112 60.43 0.50 -12.81
CA GLN A 112 61.07 0.20 -14.10
C GLN A 112 61.60 1.47 -14.77
#